data_AF-A0A8X6PHM9-F1
#
_entry.id   AF-A0A8X6PHM9-F1
#
_cell.length_a   1.000
_cell.length_b   1.000
_cell.length_c   1.000
_cell.angle_alpha   90.00
_cell.angle_beta   90.00
_cell.angle_gamma   90.00
#
_symmetry.space_group_name_H-M   'P 1'
#
loop_
_entity.id
_entity.type
_entity.pdbx_description
1 polymer ?
#
loop_
_entity_poly.entity_id
_entity_poly.type
_entity_poly.pdbx_seq_one_letter_code
_entity_poly.pdbx_strand_id
1 'polypeptide(L)'
;MTSKWALSAAASNQLQAATEENNSLTCGELAKQFNISDETVRFPLHLIGKMYRLSKWIPHTLLKNHKNNEWQPVCRCFIAVVPHPYSIKWLTRDKKCPV
;
A
#
# COMPACT_ATOMS: atom_id res chain seq x y z
N MET A 1 32.32 23.61 -4.62
CA MET A 1 31.43 23.20 -5.72
C MET A 1 31.80 21.77 -6.12
N THR A 2 31.10 20.76 -5.62
CA THR A 2 31.17 19.39 -6.17
C THR A 2 29.75 18.91 -6.39
N SER A 3 29.36 18.93 -7.66
CA SER A 3 28.11 18.45 -8.22
C SER A 3 28.00 16.93 -8.00
N LYS A 4 27.52 16.52 -6.82
CA LYS A 4 27.22 15.13 -6.47
C LYS A 4 25.73 14.82 -6.70
N TRP A 5 25.21 15.22 -7.87
CA TRP A 5 23.76 15.18 -8.19
C TRP A 5 23.41 14.09 -9.21
N ALA A 6 24.29 13.10 -9.37
CA ALA A 6 23.96 11.86 -10.05
C ALA A 6 23.98 10.74 -9.01
N LEU A 7 22.84 10.53 -8.34
CA LEU A 7 22.50 9.17 -7.98
C LEU A 7 22.51 8.41 -9.30
N SER A 8 23.51 7.53 -9.48
CA SER A 8 23.64 6.76 -10.71
C SER A 8 22.33 6.00 -10.94
N ALA A 9 22.03 5.64 -12.19
CA ALA A 9 20.84 4.84 -12.51
C ALA A 9 20.72 3.58 -11.62
N ALA A 10 21.86 3.02 -11.19
CA ALA A 10 21.90 1.90 -10.25
C ALA A 10 21.34 2.25 -8.86
N ALA A 11 21.60 3.45 -8.34
CA ALA A 11 21.08 3.90 -7.05
C ALA A 11 19.58 4.21 -7.10
N SER A 12 19.08 4.71 -8.24
CA SER A 12 17.63 4.89 -8.45
C SER A 12 16.88 3.54 -8.47
N ASN A 13 17.46 2.52 -9.11
CA ASN A 13 16.88 1.18 -9.13
C ASN A 13 16.90 0.53 -7.73
N GLN A 14 17.97 0.73 -6.96
CA GLN A 14 18.04 0.25 -5.58
C GLN A 14 17.04 0.96 -4.66
N LEU A 15 16.86 2.27 -4.83
CA LEU A 15 15.86 3.04 -4.08
C LEU A 15 14.45 2.58 -4.43
N GLN A 16 14.18 2.30 -5.71
CA GLN A 16 12.90 1.74 -6.13
C GLN A 16 12.65 0.38 -5.47
N ALA A 17 13.62 -0.53 -5.51
CA ALA A 17 13.51 -1.84 -4.88
C ALA A 17 13.24 -1.74 -3.37
N ALA A 18 13.94 -0.85 -2.66
CA ALA A 18 13.72 -0.61 -1.23
C ALA A 18 12.30 -0.10 -0.93
N THR A 19 11.76 0.80 -1.77
CA THR A 19 10.37 1.26 -1.61
C THR A 19 9.35 0.18 -1.91
N GLU A 20 9.61 -0.72 -2.87
CA GLU A 20 8.70 -1.81 -3.22
C GLU A 20 8.66 -2.91 -2.15
N GLU A 21 9.80 -3.20 -1.51
CA GLU A 21 9.88 -4.13 -0.39
C GLU A 21 9.14 -3.59 0.84
N ASN A 22 9.34 -2.31 1.17
CA ASN A 22 8.75 -1.67 2.35
C ASN A 22 8.18 -0.28 2.02
N ASN A 23 6.91 -0.26 1.62
CA ASN A 23 6.21 0.98 1.22
C ASN A 23 5.97 2.00 2.36
N SER A 24 6.28 1.65 3.62
CA SER A 24 6.02 2.50 4.79
C SER A 24 7.27 3.18 5.35
N LEU A 25 8.43 3.01 4.71
CA LEU A 25 9.68 3.64 5.16
C LEU A 25 9.63 5.15 5.00
N THR A 26 10.19 5.85 5.98
CA THR A 26 10.41 7.30 5.94
C THR A 26 11.64 7.65 5.09
N CYS A 27 11.67 8.88 4.56
CA CYS A 27 12.86 9.37 3.84
C CYS A 27 14.12 9.30 4.72
N GLY A 28 14.00 9.52 6.04
CA GLY A 28 15.11 9.42 6.98
C GLY A 28 15.61 7.99 7.19
N GLU A 29 14.73 6.99 7.17
CA GLU A 29 15.13 5.58 7.22
C GLU A 29 15.83 5.14 5.93
N LEU A 30 15.31 5.57 4.77
CA LEU A 30 15.96 5.35 3.48
C LEU A 30 17.33 6.05 3.44
N ALA A 31 17.43 7.29 3.91
CA ALA A 31 18.67 8.05 4.01
C ALA A 31 19.72 7.31 4.86
N LYS A 32 19.31 6.71 5.99
CA LYS A 32 20.18 5.86 6.81
C LYS A 32 20.61 4.58 6.10
N GLN A 33 19.71 3.91 5.40
CA GLN A 33 20.03 2.68 4.65
C GLN A 33 21.04 2.93 3.53
N PHE A 34 20.90 4.03 2.80
CA PHE A 34 21.78 4.38 1.70
C PHE A 34 23.00 5.22 2.13
N ASN A 35 23.08 5.63 3.39
CA ASN A 35 24.11 6.52 3.94
C ASN A 35 24.19 7.87 3.20
N ILE A 36 23.02 8.46 2.93
CA ILE A 36 22.82 9.70 2.17
C ILE A 36 22.04 10.69 3.05
N SER A 37 22.06 12.00 2.73
CA SER A 37 21.20 12.98 3.41
C SER A 37 19.74 12.84 3.02
N ASP A 38 18.82 13.15 3.93
CA ASP A 38 17.36 13.09 3.71
C ASP A 38 16.93 13.91 2.48
N GLU A 39 17.47 15.13 2.32
CA GLU A 39 17.19 15.99 1.17
C GLU A 39 17.55 15.35 -0.16
N THR A 40 18.63 14.57 -0.18
CA THR A 40 19.14 13.90 -1.39
C THR A 40 18.30 12.67 -1.74
N VAL A 41 17.51 12.11 -0.82
CA VAL A 41 16.56 11.01 -1.08
C VAL A 41 15.24 11.52 -1.65
N ARG A 42 14.81 12.74 -1.27
CA ARG A 42 13.52 13.31 -1.69
C ARG A 42 13.42 13.56 -3.18
N PHE A 43 14.47 14.12 -3.78
CA PHE A 43 14.49 14.45 -5.22
C PHE A 43 14.36 13.20 -6.12
N PRO A 44 15.14 12.11 -5.91
CA PRO A 44 14.96 10.85 -6.62
C PRO A 44 13.61 10.19 -6.43
N LEU A 45 13.06 10.18 -5.20
CA LEU A 45 11.72 9.63 -4.95
C LEU A 45 10.67 10.36 -5.79
N HIS A 46 10.80 11.68 -5.93
CA HIS A 46 9.93 12.48 -6.79
C HIS A 46 10.10 12.14 -8.26
N LEU A 47 11.34 11.96 -8.75
CA LEU A 47 11.62 11.55 -10.12
C LEU A 47 11.06 10.16 -10.46
N ILE A 48 11.05 9.23 -9.51
CA ILE A 48 10.44 7.89 -9.65
C ILE A 48 8.89 7.98 -9.61
N GLY A 49 8.33 9.14 -9.24
CA GLY A 49 6.88 9.35 -9.11
C GLY A 49 6.30 8.82 -7.80
N LYS A 50 7.12 8.56 -6.78
CA LYS A 50 6.67 8.17 -5.45
C LYS A 50 6.18 9.41 -4.70
N MET A 51 5.06 9.24 -4.00
CA MET A 51 4.46 10.29 -3.18
C MET A 51 3.98 9.71 -1.87
N TYR A 52 4.16 10.46 -0.79
CA TYR A 52 3.61 10.09 0.51
C TYR A 52 2.08 10.06 0.45
N ARG A 53 1.50 8.95 0.94
CA ARG A 53 0.05 8.80 1.11
C ARG A 53 -0.21 8.18 2.48
N LEU A 54 -1.22 8.68 3.16
CA LEU A 54 -1.66 8.10 4.43
C LEU A 54 -2.17 6.67 4.20
N SER A 55 -1.83 5.78 5.13
CA SER A 55 -2.38 4.44 5.14
C SER A 55 -3.90 4.50 5.32
N LYS A 56 -4.60 3.57 4.67
CA LYS A 56 -6.04 3.43 4.89
C LYS A 56 -6.25 2.79 6.26
N TRP A 57 -7.22 3.31 7.01
CA TRP A 57 -7.68 2.66 8.23
C TRP A 57 -8.35 1.33 7.87
N ILE A 58 -7.98 0.26 8.57
CA ILE A 58 -8.52 -1.09 8.40
C ILE A 58 -9.25 -1.46 9.70
N PRO A 59 -10.54 -1.86 9.68
CA PRO A 59 -11.31 -2.07 10.89
C PRO A 59 -10.76 -3.16 11.83
N HIS A 60 -10.16 -4.20 11.26
CA HIS A 60 -9.56 -5.28 12.02
C HIS A 60 -8.52 -6.02 11.16
N THR A 61 -7.51 -6.58 11.81
CA THR A 61 -6.55 -7.47 11.16
C THR A 61 -7.22 -8.82 10.91
N LEU A 62 -7.35 -9.21 9.64
CA LEU A 62 -7.90 -10.52 9.28
C LEU A 62 -6.88 -11.62 9.56
N LEU A 63 -7.21 -12.55 10.47
CA LEU A 63 -6.45 -13.80 10.63
C LEU A 63 -6.65 -14.68 9.38
N LYS A 64 -5.65 -15.52 9.07
CA LYS A 64 -5.69 -16.44 7.92
C LYS A 64 -6.94 -17.33 7.91
N ASN A 65 -7.40 -17.73 9.09
CA ASN A 65 -8.60 -18.58 9.25
C ASN A 65 -9.86 -17.85 8.80
N HIS A 66 -10.07 -16.58 9.18
CA HIS A 66 -11.20 -15.77 8.70
C HIS A 66 -11.15 -15.59 7.18
N LYS A 67 -9.96 -15.33 6.63
CA LYS A 67 -9.80 -15.09 5.19
C LYS A 67 -10.15 -16.32 4.34
N ASN A 68 -9.62 -17.49 4.70
CA ASN A 68 -9.75 -18.70 3.89
C ASN A 68 -11.06 -19.47 4.14
N ASN A 69 -11.57 -19.46 5.37
CA ASN A 69 -12.72 -20.30 5.72
C ASN A 69 -14.05 -19.54 5.64
N GLU A 70 -14.04 -18.22 5.79
CA GLU A 70 -15.28 -17.43 5.89
C GLU A 70 -15.46 -16.50 4.69
N TRP A 71 -14.52 -15.56 4.45
CA TRP A 71 -14.76 -14.50 3.49
C TRP A 71 -14.57 -14.92 2.03
N GLN A 72 -13.49 -15.63 1.71
CA GLN A 72 -13.18 -15.99 0.31
C GLN A 72 -14.26 -16.88 -0.34
N PRO A 73 -14.76 -17.95 0.30
CA PRO A 73 -15.80 -18.79 -0.28
C PRO A 73 -17.11 -18.02 -0.47
N VAL A 74 -17.53 -17.22 0.52
CA VAL A 74 -18.79 -16.45 0.49
C VAL A 74 -18.76 -15.40 -0.63
N CYS A 75 -17.69 -14.62 -0.73
CA CYS A 75 -17.53 -13.63 -1.81
C CYS A 75 -17.51 -14.31 -3.19
N ARG A 76 -16.85 -15.47 -3.32
CA ARG A 76 -16.76 -16.21 -4.57
C ARG A 76 -18.12 -16.78 -5.00
N CYS A 77 -18.88 -17.36 -4.07
CA CYS A 77 -20.23 -17.83 -4.32
C CYS A 77 -21.15 -16.67 -4.72
N PHE A 78 -21.04 -15.53 -4.03
CA PHE A 78 -21.84 -14.34 -4.34
C PHE A 78 -21.57 -13.82 -5.76
N ILE A 79 -20.30 -13.73 -6.18
CA ILE A 79 -19.95 -13.30 -7.54
C ILE A 79 -20.44 -14.31 -8.59
N ALA A 80 -20.37 -15.62 -8.30
CA ALA A 80 -20.80 -16.65 -9.25
C ALA A 80 -22.32 -16.75 -9.41
N VAL A 81 -23.08 -16.46 -8.35
CA VAL A 81 -24.55 -16.61 -8.33
C VAL A 81 -25.27 -15.34 -8.78
N VAL A 82 -24.61 -14.18 -8.73
CA VAL A 82 -25.22 -12.89 -9.10
C VAL A 82 -24.71 -12.45 -10.48
N PRO A 83 -25.42 -12.76 -11.58
CA PRO A 83 -24.96 -12.47 -12.95
C PRO A 83 -24.93 -10.97 -13.27
N HIS A 84 -25.68 -10.14 -12.53
CA HIS A 84 -25.64 -8.69 -12.65
C HIS A 84 -26.04 -8.03 -11.31
N PRO A 85 -25.36 -6.95 -10.88
CA PRO A 85 -25.58 -6.33 -9.56
C PRO A 85 -27.00 -5.79 -9.33
N TYR A 86 -27.79 -5.64 -10.40
CA TYR A 86 -29.15 -5.08 -10.37
C TYR A 86 -30.26 -6.14 -10.50
N SER A 87 -29.92 -7.42 -10.64
CA SER A 87 -30.89 -8.50 -10.88
C SER A 87 -31.64 -8.94 -9.61
N ILE A 88 -31.11 -8.64 -8.43
CA ILE A 88 -31.64 -9.07 -7.14
C ILE A 88 -31.93 -7.84 -6.28
N LYS A 89 -33.14 -7.77 -5.72
CA LYS A 89 -33.53 -6.73 -4.76
C LYS A 89 -33.07 -7.16 -3.37
N TRP A 90 -32.07 -6.46 -2.82
CA TRP A 90 -31.54 -6.74 -1.49
C TRP A 90 -32.19 -5.82 -0.45
N LEU A 91 -32.51 -6.38 0.71
CA LEU A 91 -32.83 -5.61 1.92
C LEU A 91 -31.80 -5.98 2.99
N THR A 92 -31.01 -5.01 3.44
CA THR A 92 -29.99 -5.20 4.47
C THR A 92 -30.29 -4.32 5.68
N ARG A 93 -29.91 -4.79 6.87
CA ARG A 93 -30.00 -4.04 8.12
C ARG A 93 -28.76 -4.33 8.96
N ASP A 94 -28.15 -3.27 9.46
CA ASP A 94 -27.10 -3.36 10.47
C ASP A 94 -27.47 -2.49 11.66
N LYS A 95 -27.04 -2.88 12.87
CA LYS A 95 -27.22 -2.06 14.07
C LYS A 95 -25.91 -1.35 14.34
N LYS A 96 -25.93 -0.02 14.31
CA LYS A 96 -24.76 0.79 14.69
C LYS A 96 -24.37 0.47 16.13
N CYS A 97 -23.12 0.07 16.35
CA CYS A 97 -22.57 -0.08 17.70
C CYS A 97 -22.64 1.28 18.43
N PRO A 98 -23.11 1.33 19.69
CA PRO A 98 -22.99 2.53 20.50
C PRO A 98 -21.50 2.81 20.73
N VAL A 99 -21.09 4.04 20.43
CA VAL A 99 -19.71 4.54 20.58
C VAL A 99 -19.48 4.93 22.04
#